data_AF-A0A5D0WKG4-F1
#
_entry.id   AF-A0A5D0WKG4-F1
#
_cell.length_a   1.000
_cell.length_b   1.000
_cell.length_c   1.000
_cell.angle_alpha   90.00
_cell.angle_beta   90.00
_cell.angle_gamma   90.00
#
_symmetry.space_group_name_H-M   'P 1'
#
loop_
_entity.id
_entity.type
_entity.pdbx_description
1 polymer ?
#
loop_
_entity_poly.entity_id
_entity_poly.type
_entity_poly.pdbx_seq_one_letter_code
_entity_poly.pdbx_strand_id
1 'polypeptide(L)'
;MLGAIIGDIVGSRFEFNNHRSKDFDLFTRACEVTDDSIMTLAVAKAIMEAGQAGCLPLDNGLGNYEYYRRIERLSRQWMQKIGQKYPHCGYGGRFGDWVFCDNPQPYNSYGNGAAMRISPAAFAARSETEARILAEVITRVTHNHPEGLKGAEATVLAIYMARNGASKAAIRERIDGYFYHWNFTIDEIRDSYQFNETCQETVPQAIQAFLESASFEDAIRTAISVGGDSDTLAAITGAIAEAYYGVPHALKEKALTYLDAELCQIYDEWQAYLKTGPRQMIIREATEAERTLLFKEAYQIWHKNRTLAEYIHDNAKEDAFGKRYVIDREGDLVSSLIVLTLEPVLGISTYGLGSVLTPEPHTSKGYAGILLKRCIQQLEKDGEVFIFLFSDINPDFYKKMGFRLLPEHLQKSLTSPCMVKCGEASWEQLKDVSVALLPDYF
;
A
#
# COMPACT_ATOMS: atom_id res chain seq x y z
N MET A 1 -16.50 4.45 -0.23
CA MET A 1 -16.63 3.58 0.94
C MET A 1 -18.07 3.49 1.42
N LEU A 2 -18.77 4.61 1.60
CA LEU A 2 -20.13 4.60 2.14
C LEU A 2 -21.14 3.92 1.20
N GLY A 3 -20.96 4.06 -0.11
CA GLY A 3 -21.79 3.41 -1.11
C GLY A 3 -21.70 1.90 -1.05
N ALA A 4 -20.51 1.35 -0.76
CA ALA A 4 -20.33 -0.08 -0.51
C ALA A 4 -21.13 -0.53 0.71
N ILE A 5 -21.00 0.22 1.82
CA ILE A 5 -21.72 -0.05 3.07
C ILE A 5 -23.24 0.01 2.87
N ILE A 6 -23.75 0.97 2.10
CA ILE A 6 -25.18 1.05 1.79
C ILE A 6 -25.62 -0.15 0.94
N GLY A 7 -24.83 -0.51 -0.07
CA GLY A 7 -25.13 -1.64 -0.94
C GLY A 7 -25.25 -2.96 -0.17
N ASP A 8 -24.25 -3.25 0.67
CA ASP A 8 -24.26 -4.37 1.61
C ASP A 8 -25.52 -4.36 2.48
N ILE A 9 -25.74 -3.29 3.26
CA ILE A 9 -26.87 -3.21 4.20
C ILE A 9 -28.21 -3.46 3.51
N VAL A 10 -28.42 -2.84 2.36
CA VAL A 10 -29.67 -2.98 1.60
C VAL A 10 -29.80 -4.39 1.01
N GLY A 11 -28.69 -4.98 0.55
CA GLY A 11 -28.66 -6.28 -0.11
C GLY A 11 -28.68 -7.49 0.82
N SER A 12 -28.23 -7.35 2.07
CA SER A 12 -28.12 -8.43 3.06
C SER A 12 -29.37 -9.31 3.17
N ARG A 13 -30.55 -8.69 3.25
CA ARG A 13 -31.83 -9.43 3.37
C ARG A 13 -32.27 -10.16 2.09
N PHE A 14 -31.60 -9.91 0.97
CA PHE A 14 -31.95 -10.44 -0.35
C PHE A 14 -30.94 -11.48 -0.88
N GLU A 15 -29.81 -11.68 -0.21
CA GLU A 15 -28.74 -12.62 -0.59
C GLU A 15 -29.28 -14.02 -0.94
N PHE A 16 -30.04 -14.62 -0.01
CA PHE A 16 -30.67 -15.95 -0.19
C PHE A 16 -32.15 -15.90 -0.56
N ASN A 17 -32.71 -14.70 -0.73
CA ASN A 17 -34.12 -14.49 -1.05
C ASN A 17 -34.26 -13.33 -2.03
N ASN A 18 -33.73 -13.54 -3.24
CA ASN A 18 -33.59 -12.48 -4.24
C ASN A 18 -34.92 -11.80 -4.58
N HIS A 19 -34.86 -10.48 -4.72
CA HIS A 19 -36.01 -9.66 -5.11
C HIS A 19 -35.83 -9.16 -6.54
N ARG A 20 -36.51 -9.79 -7.49
CA ARG A 20 -36.37 -9.54 -8.94
C ARG A 20 -37.13 -8.29 -9.41
N SER A 21 -37.06 -7.21 -8.66
CA SER A 21 -37.72 -5.92 -8.96
C SER A 21 -36.95 -4.76 -8.34
N LYS A 22 -37.05 -3.57 -8.92
CA LYS A 22 -36.52 -2.33 -8.34
C LYS A 22 -37.41 -1.76 -7.24
N ASP A 23 -38.65 -2.23 -7.10
CA ASP A 23 -39.63 -1.72 -6.14
C ASP A 23 -39.51 -2.43 -4.78
N PHE A 24 -38.86 -1.76 -3.82
CA PHE A 24 -38.67 -2.22 -2.44
C PHE A 24 -38.20 -1.08 -1.53
N ASP A 25 -38.38 -1.21 -0.21
CA ASP A 25 -37.81 -0.25 0.74
C ASP A 25 -36.31 -0.49 0.92
N LEU A 26 -35.44 0.51 0.74
CA LEU A 26 -33.99 0.31 0.88
C LEU A 26 -33.61 -0.16 2.29
N PHE A 27 -34.11 0.52 3.33
CA PHE A 27 -33.72 0.26 4.72
C PHE A 27 -34.88 -0.27 5.54
N THR A 28 -34.70 -1.44 6.14
CA THR A 28 -35.68 -2.05 7.06
C THR A 28 -34.99 -2.68 8.27
N ARG A 29 -35.77 -3.17 9.23
CA ARG A 29 -35.23 -3.86 10.41
C ARG A 29 -34.59 -5.22 10.10
N ALA A 30 -34.82 -5.76 8.90
CA ALA A 30 -34.22 -7.01 8.44
C ALA A 30 -32.87 -6.81 7.73
N CYS A 31 -32.46 -5.55 7.52
CA CYS A 31 -31.15 -5.24 6.96
C CYS A 31 -30.08 -5.39 8.03
N GLU A 32 -28.97 -6.00 7.67
CA GLU A 32 -27.81 -6.21 8.54
C GLU A 32 -26.54 -5.73 7.84
N VAL A 33 -25.48 -5.51 8.61
CA VAL A 33 -24.14 -5.20 8.09
C VAL A 33 -23.41 -6.54 7.94
N THR A 34 -22.92 -6.88 6.74
CA THR A 34 -22.21 -8.14 6.50
C THR A 34 -20.69 -7.94 6.44
N ASP A 35 -19.96 -9.02 6.14
CA ASP A 35 -18.52 -8.99 6.04
C ASP A 35 -18.00 -8.03 4.96
N ASP A 36 -18.80 -7.70 3.96
CA ASP A 36 -18.55 -6.63 2.98
C ASP A 36 -18.15 -5.31 3.64
N SER A 37 -19.02 -4.77 4.50
CA SER A 37 -18.76 -3.52 5.23
C SER A 37 -17.66 -3.68 6.26
N ILE A 38 -17.64 -4.79 7.00
CA ILE A 38 -16.64 -5.04 8.04
C ILE A 38 -15.24 -5.07 7.43
N MET A 39 -15.07 -5.77 6.31
CA MET A 39 -13.80 -5.85 5.59
C MET A 39 -13.47 -4.55 4.87
N THR A 40 -14.46 -3.83 4.33
CA THR A 40 -14.26 -2.48 3.77
C THR A 40 -13.65 -1.54 4.81
N LEU A 41 -14.22 -1.48 6.01
CA LEU A 41 -13.73 -0.64 7.10
C LEU A 41 -12.35 -1.09 7.61
N ALA A 42 -12.10 -2.41 7.65
CA ALA A 42 -10.79 -2.94 8.01
C ALA A 42 -9.69 -2.56 7.01
N VAL A 43 -9.99 -2.60 5.71
CA VAL A 43 -9.08 -2.13 4.66
C VAL A 43 -8.83 -0.62 4.79
N ALA A 44 -9.87 0.17 5.04
CA ALA A 44 -9.72 1.61 5.30
C ALA A 44 -8.77 1.86 6.49
N LYS A 45 -8.93 1.13 7.60
CA LYS A 45 -8.06 1.23 8.77
C LYS A 45 -6.60 0.91 8.45
N ALA A 46 -6.36 -0.14 7.67
CA ALA A 46 -5.02 -0.51 7.23
C ALA A 46 -4.34 0.59 6.38
N ILE A 47 -5.07 1.20 5.46
CA ILE A 47 -4.57 2.30 4.63
C ILE A 47 -4.26 3.53 5.49
N MET A 48 -5.16 3.91 6.41
CA MET A 48 -4.96 5.06 7.29
C MET A 48 -3.69 4.92 8.14
N GLU A 49 -3.52 3.78 8.81
CA GLU A 49 -2.35 3.54 9.64
C GLU A 49 -1.06 3.48 8.81
N ALA A 50 -1.12 2.91 7.60
CA ALA A 50 0.03 2.95 6.70
C ALA A 50 0.42 4.38 6.30
N GLY A 51 -0.58 5.21 5.98
CA GLY A 51 -0.43 6.60 5.57
C GLY A 51 0.01 7.52 6.71
N GLN A 52 -0.40 7.22 7.94
CA GLN A 52 0.09 7.92 9.13
C GLN A 52 1.60 7.77 9.26
N ALA A 53 2.16 6.58 9.00
CA ALA A 53 3.62 6.37 9.06
C ALA A 53 4.39 7.01 7.88
N GLY A 54 3.68 7.60 6.91
CA GLY A 54 4.20 8.42 5.82
C GLY A 54 4.54 7.64 4.56
N CYS A 55 4.45 8.33 3.41
CA CYS A 55 4.87 7.84 2.10
C CYS A 55 5.62 8.93 1.31
N LEU A 56 6.46 8.52 0.36
CA LEU A 56 7.12 9.44 -0.57
C LEU A 56 6.11 9.92 -1.64
N PRO A 57 6.34 11.08 -2.28
CA PRO A 57 5.66 11.45 -3.51
C PRO A 57 5.79 10.36 -4.58
N LEU A 58 4.76 10.25 -5.42
CA LEU A 58 4.80 9.36 -6.58
C LEU A 58 5.36 10.11 -7.76
N ASP A 59 6.66 9.99 -8.02
CA ASP A 59 7.21 10.56 -9.25
C ASP A 59 6.97 9.61 -10.44
N ASN A 60 7.04 8.28 -10.24
CA ASN A 60 6.94 7.28 -11.33
C ASN A 60 6.23 5.96 -10.93
N GLY A 61 5.28 6.00 -9.99
CA GLY A 61 4.46 4.83 -9.60
C GLY A 61 5.14 3.76 -8.73
N LEU A 62 6.47 3.63 -8.76
CA LEU A 62 7.26 2.64 -8.01
C LEU A 62 7.96 3.23 -6.76
N GLY A 63 7.63 4.47 -6.40
CA GLY A 63 8.23 5.26 -5.31
C GLY A 63 8.05 4.69 -3.89
N ASN A 64 7.06 3.82 -3.69
CA ASN A 64 6.48 3.57 -2.37
C ASN A 64 6.43 2.09 -1.96
N TYR A 65 7.39 1.27 -2.40
CA TYR A 65 7.42 -0.16 -2.10
C TYR A 65 7.21 -0.50 -0.61
N GLU A 66 7.91 0.19 0.30
CA GLU A 66 7.74 -0.06 1.75
C GLU A 66 6.36 0.36 2.28
N TYR A 67 5.76 1.41 1.71
CA TYR A 67 4.40 1.82 2.05
C TYR A 67 3.37 0.76 1.61
N TYR A 68 3.50 0.22 0.40
CA TYR A 68 2.60 -0.83 -0.09
C TYR A 68 2.77 -2.16 0.67
N ARG A 69 4.00 -2.55 1.03
CA ARG A 69 4.24 -3.70 1.92
C ARG A 69 3.65 -3.50 3.30
N ARG A 70 3.68 -2.26 3.83
CA ARG A 70 3.04 -1.93 5.10
C ARG A 70 1.52 -2.10 4.98
N ILE A 71 0.91 -1.63 3.90
CA ILE A 71 -0.53 -1.83 3.64
C ILE A 71 -0.89 -3.30 3.57
N GLU A 72 -0.13 -4.13 2.85
CA GLU A 72 -0.38 -5.57 2.79
C GLU A 72 -0.41 -6.21 4.19
N ARG A 73 0.64 -5.94 4.99
CA ARG A 73 0.75 -6.46 6.35
C ARG A 73 -0.41 -5.97 7.23
N LEU A 74 -0.71 -4.67 7.17
CA LEU A 74 -1.79 -4.07 7.97
C LEU A 74 -3.16 -4.53 7.50
N SER A 75 -3.36 -4.81 6.22
CA SER A 75 -4.62 -5.33 5.69
C SER A 75 -4.89 -6.70 6.28
N ARG A 76 -3.88 -7.58 6.33
CA ARG A 76 -3.99 -8.87 7.02
C ARG A 76 -4.38 -8.68 8.49
N GLN A 77 -3.64 -7.83 9.21
CA GLN A 77 -3.82 -7.62 10.64
C GLN A 77 -5.19 -7.03 10.99
N TRP A 78 -5.61 -5.98 10.28
CA TRP A 78 -6.88 -5.29 10.59
C TRP A 78 -8.10 -6.08 10.11
N MET A 79 -8.03 -6.78 8.99
CA MET A 79 -9.12 -7.67 8.57
C MET A 79 -9.37 -8.78 9.59
N GLN A 80 -8.32 -9.41 10.14
CA GLN A 80 -8.50 -10.37 11.24
C GLN A 80 -8.98 -9.69 12.52
N LYS A 81 -8.31 -8.62 12.96
CA LYS A 81 -8.60 -7.98 14.26
C LYS A 81 -10.01 -7.41 14.35
N ILE A 82 -10.51 -6.80 13.27
CA ILE A 82 -11.89 -6.30 13.22
C ILE A 82 -12.82 -7.49 12.96
N GLY A 83 -12.51 -8.36 11.99
CA GLY A 83 -13.40 -9.44 11.61
C GLY A 83 -13.71 -10.43 12.73
N GLN A 84 -12.72 -10.74 13.59
CA GLN A 84 -12.89 -11.61 14.75
C GLN A 84 -13.90 -11.08 15.78
N LYS A 85 -14.18 -9.77 15.79
CA LYS A 85 -15.20 -9.16 16.66
C LYS A 85 -16.63 -9.35 16.13
N TYR A 86 -16.77 -9.67 14.85
CA TYR A 86 -18.05 -9.88 14.17
C TYR A 86 -18.10 -11.29 13.57
N PRO A 87 -18.16 -12.36 14.39
CA PRO A 87 -18.09 -13.75 13.89
C PRO A 87 -19.33 -14.23 13.14
N HIS A 88 -20.43 -13.49 13.19
CA HIS A 88 -21.73 -13.89 12.64
C HIS A 88 -22.24 -12.92 11.57
N CYS A 89 -21.34 -12.29 10.80
CA CYS A 89 -21.68 -11.31 9.77
C CYS A 89 -21.59 -11.84 8.33
N GLY A 90 -21.63 -13.17 8.11
CA GLY A 90 -21.75 -13.71 6.74
C GLY A 90 -20.48 -14.26 6.07
N TYR A 91 -19.34 -14.36 6.76
CA TYR A 91 -18.10 -14.86 6.15
C TYR A 91 -18.27 -16.20 5.38
N GLY A 92 -17.87 -16.21 4.11
CA GLY A 92 -17.72 -17.45 3.35
C GLY A 92 -16.76 -18.43 4.04
N GLY A 93 -17.02 -19.74 3.98
CA GLY A 93 -16.39 -20.74 4.86
C GLY A 93 -14.85 -20.66 4.94
N ARG A 94 -14.15 -20.65 3.80
CA ARG A 94 -12.68 -20.54 3.78
C ARG A 94 -12.17 -19.19 4.26
N PHE A 95 -12.94 -18.13 4.04
CA PHE A 95 -12.58 -16.80 4.52
C PHE A 95 -12.77 -16.69 6.03
N GLY A 96 -13.84 -17.28 6.58
CA GLY A 96 -14.05 -17.45 8.01
C GLY A 96 -12.85 -18.17 8.66
N ASP A 97 -12.44 -19.32 8.12
CA ASP A 97 -11.25 -20.03 8.59
C ASP A 97 -9.99 -19.14 8.59
N TRP A 98 -9.82 -18.31 7.54
CA TRP A 98 -8.71 -17.36 7.45
C TRP A 98 -8.79 -16.26 8.52
N VAL A 99 -9.97 -15.69 8.79
CA VAL A 99 -10.16 -14.64 9.80
C VAL A 99 -9.78 -15.13 11.20
N PHE A 100 -10.14 -16.37 11.54
CA PHE A 100 -9.94 -16.95 12.88
C PHE A 100 -8.63 -17.76 13.03
N CYS A 101 -7.80 -17.84 11.99
CA CYS A 101 -6.51 -18.54 12.04
C CYS A 101 -5.40 -17.70 12.69
N ASP A 102 -4.54 -18.31 13.51
CA ASP A 102 -3.39 -17.62 14.13
C ASP A 102 -2.34 -17.12 13.12
N ASN A 103 -2.10 -17.88 12.04
CA ASN A 103 -1.12 -17.54 11.01
C ASN A 103 -1.69 -17.74 9.61
N PRO A 104 -2.64 -16.88 9.19
CA PRO A 104 -3.40 -17.11 7.98
C PRO A 104 -2.52 -16.97 6.74
N GLN A 105 -2.72 -17.88 5.78
CA GLN A 105 -2.08 -17.85 4.47
C GLN A 105 -3.13 -17.57 3.39
N PRO A 106 -2.78 -16.89 2.29
CA PRO A 106 -3.69 -16.80 1.15
C PRO A 106 -3.99 -18.20 0.60
N TYR A 107 -5.22 -18.42 0.15
CA TYR A 107 -5.76 -19.77 -0.10
C TYR A 107 -6.28 -19.95 -1.53
N ASN A 108 -5.71 -19.20 -2.48
CA ASN A 108 -5.98 -19.26 -3.91
C ASN A 108 -7.48 -19.07 -4.26
N SER A 109 -8.14 -18.16 -3.55
CA SER A 109 -9.54 -17.81 -3.80
C SER A 109 -9.72 -16.90 -5.02
N TYR A 110 -10.76 -17.19 -5.81
CA TYR A 110 -11.27 -16.38 -6.92
C TYR A 110 -12.64 -15.74 -6.61
N GLY A 111 -13.05 -15.79 -5.34
CA GLY A 111 -14.33 -15.24 -4.88
C GLY A 111 -14.43 -13.72 -4.98
N ASN A 112 -15.66 -13.21 -5.05
CA ASN A 112 -16.02 -11.79 -5.13
C ASN A 112 -15.70 -11.00 -3.83
N GLY A 113 -15.41 -11.69 -2.72
CA GLY A 113 -14.84 -11.11 -1.50
C GLY A 113 -13.53 -10.35 -1.69
N ALA A 114 -12.85 -10.56 -2.82
CA ALA A 114 -11.75 -9.71 -3.28
C ALA A 114 -12.21 -8.27 -3.64
N ALA A 115 -13.32 -8.16 -4.38
CA ALA A 115 -13.83 -6.92 -4.95
C ALA A 115 -14.69 -6.11 -3.97
N MET A 116 -15.50 -6.76 -3.14
CA MET A 116 -16.49 -6.10 -2.27
C MET A 116 -15.88 -5.06 -1.31
N ARG A 117 -14.67 -5.35 -0.83
CA ARG A 117 -13.98 -4.56 0.21
C ARG A 117 -12.96 -3.55 -0.31
N ILE A 118 -12.77 -3.45 -1.62
CA ILE A 118 -11.61 -2.77 -2.20
C ILE A 118 -11.82 -1.26 -2.38
N SER A 119 -13.03 -0.77 -2.15
CA SER A 119 -13.37 0.64 -2.37
C SER A 119 -12.44 1.65 -1.67
N PRO A 120 -11.90 1.42 -0.45
CA PRO A 120 -10.98 2.36 0.17
C PRO A 120 -9.68 2.57 -0.62
N ALA A 121 -9.18 1.53 -1.32
CA ALA A 121 -8.02 1.64 -2.21
C ALA A 121 -8.30 2.63 -3.36
N ALA A 122 -9.50 2.49 -3.94
CA ALA A 122 -10.25 3.46 -4.74
C ALA A 122 -9.96 4.90 -4.37
N PHE A 123 -10.45 5.26 -3.19
CA PHE A 123 -10.49 6.63 -2.70
C PHE A 123 -9.14 7.14 -2.20
N ALA A 124 -8.24 6.28 -1.69
CA ALA A 124 -6.93 6.70 -1.20
C ALA A 124 -5.85 6.83 -2.28
N ALA A 125 -6.02 6.20 -3.43
CA ALA A 125 -5.02 6.25 -4.49
C ALA A 125 -4.79 7.69 -4.99
N ARG A 126 -3.55 8.02 -5.34
CA ARG A 126 -3.15 9.32 -5.94
C ARG A 126 -2.94 9.24 -7.45
N SER A 127 -2.80 8.02 -7.98
CA SER A 127 -2.70 7.74 -9.42
C SER A 127 -3.37 6.40 -9.75
N GLU A 128 -3.66 6.16 -11.04
CA GLU A 128 -4.21 4.87 -11.50
C GLU A 128 -3.24 3.73 -11.15
N THR A 129 -1.94 3.94 -11.37
CA THR A 129 -0.90 2.97 -11.01
C THR A 129 -0.93 2.62 -9.52
N GLU A 130 -1.06 3.63 -8.66
CA GLU A 130 -1.18 3.38 -7.21
C GLU A 130 -2.48 2.62 -6.88
N ALA A 131 -3.59 2.96 -7.53
CA ALA A 131 -4.86 2.25 -7.32
C ALA A 131 -4.71 0.75 -7.61
N ARG A 132 -4.08 0.39 -8.74
CA ARG A 132 -3.82 -1.01 -9.12
C ARG A 132 -2.89 -1.71 -8.13
N ILE A 133 -1.82 -1.05 -7.69
CA ILE A 133 -0.90 -1.62 -6.69
C ILE A 133 -1.64 -1.85 -5.37
N LEU A 134 -2.45 -0.89 -4.92
CA LEU A 134 -3.26 -1.04 -3.70
C LEU A 134 -4.23 -2.21 -3.83
N ALA A 135 -4.92 -2.34 -4.98
CA ALA A 135 -5.82 -3.45 -5.26
C ALA A 135 -5.09 -4.79 -5.09
N GLU A 136 -3.91 -4.93 -5.70
CA GLU A 136 -3.11 -6.15 -5.65
C GLU A 136 -2.67 -6.49 -4.21
N VAL A 137 -2.01 -5.56 -3.51
CA VAL A 137 -1.41 -5.84 -2.20
C VAL A 137 -2.43 -6.07 -1.11
N ILE A 138 -3.62 -5.46 -1.21
CA ILE A 138 -4.74 -5.71 -0.28
C ILE A 138 -5.38 -7.07 -0.57
N THR A 139 -5.58 -7.40 -1.84
CA THR A 139 -6.35 -8.59 -2.26
C THR A 139 -5.56 -9.88 -2.06
N ARG A 140 -4.28 -9.87 -2.41
CA ARG A 140 -3.42 -11.08 -2.42
C ARG A 140 -3.20 -11.72 -1.05
N VAL A 141 -3.57 -11.06 0.04
CA VAL A 141 -3.47 -11.62 1.41
C VAL A 141 -4.47 -12.76 1.65
N THR A 142 -5.52 -12.86 0.83
CA THR A 142 -6.56 -13.91 0.89
C THR A 142 -6.85 -14.51 -0.49
N HIS A 143 -7.00 -13.66 -1.51
CA HIS A 143 -7.37 -14.01 -2.88
C HIS A 143 -6.15 -13.80 -3.80
N ASN A 144 -5.27 -14.79 -3.85
CA ASN A 144 -4.09 -14.77 -4.73
C ASN A 144 -4.31 -15.54 -6.05
N HIS A 145 -5.56 -15.94 -6.35
CA HIS A 145 -5.90 -16.45 -7.67
C HIS A 145 -5.96 -15.29 -8.68
N PRO A 146 -5.51 -15.47 -9.94
CA PRO A 146 -5.56 -14.43 -10.96
C PRO A 146 -6.93 -13.76 -11.12
N GLU A 147 -8.01 -14.54 -11.06
CA GLU A 147 -9.38 -14.04 -11.19
C GLU A 147 -9.85 -13.18 -10.00
N GLY A 148 -9.40 -13.50 -8.77
CA GLY A 148 -9.68 -12.66 -7.60
C GLY A 148 -8.95 -11.31 -7.69
N LEU A 149 -7.68 -11.34 -8.11
CA LEU A 149 -6.89 -10.13 -8.36
C LEU A 149 -7.52 -9.28 -9.48
N LYS A 150 -7.94 -9.92 -10.58
CA LYS A 150 -8.59 -9.27 -11.72
C LYS A 150 -9.90 -8.58 -11.32
N GLY A 151 -10.74 -9.25 -10.51
CA GLY A 151 -12.00 -8.69 -10.02
C GLY A 151 -11.82 -7.48 -9.13
N ALA A 152 -10.85 -7.54 -8.20
CA ALA A 152 -10.51 -6.41 -7.34
C ALA A 152 -9.93 -5.23 -8.15
N GLU A 153 -9.03 -5.49 -9.10
CA GLU A 153 -8.43 -4.46 -9.95
C GLU A 153 -9.47 -3.78 -10.85
N ALA A 154 -10.37 -4.55 -11.48
CA ALA A 154 -11.46 -4.02 -12.29
C ALA A 154 -12.37 -3.09 -11.45
N THR A 155 -12.72 -3.51 -10.24
CA THR A 155 -13.55 -2.74 -9.31
C THR A 155 -12.86 -1.45 -8.87
N VAL A 156 -11.59 -1.53 -8.45
CA VAL A 156 -10.79 -0.36 -8.08
C VAL A 156 -10.67 0.62 -9.23
N LEU A 157 -10.42 0.15 -10.45
CA LEU A 157 -10.31 1.02 -11.61
C LEU A 157 -11.64 1.69 -11.96
N ALA A 158 -12.76 0.98 -11.90
CA ALA A 158 -14.07 1.58 -12.13
C ALA A 158 -14.35 2.71 -11.12
N ILE A 159 -14.08 2.48 -9.83
CA ILE A 159 -14.22 3.49 -8.76
C ILE A 159 -13.25 4.66 -8.99
N TYR A 160 -11.98 4.37 -9.31
CA TYR A 160 -10.95 5.38 -9.55
C TYR A 160 -11.30 6.26 -10.75
N MET A 161 -11.79 5.68 -11.83
CA MET A 161 -12.20 6.42 -13.02
C MET A 161 -13.43 7.29 -12.73
N ALA A 162 -14.44 6.72 -12.05
CA ALA A 162 -15.65 7.44 -11.66
C ALA A 162 -15.34 8.68 -10.81
N ARG A 163 -14.53 8.53 -9.75
CA ARG A 163 -14.16 9.67 -8.87
C ARG A 163 -13.33 10.75 -9.59
N ASN A 164 -12.69 10.41 -10.70
CA ASN A 164 -11.92 11.33 -11.53
C ASN A 164 -12.72 11.87 -12.74
N GLY A 165 -14.05 11.69 -12.74
CA GLY A 165 -14.95 12.30 -13.72
C GLY A 165 -15.02 11.56 -15.06
N ALA A 166 -14.54 10.31 -15.16
CA ALA A 166 -14.70 9.52 -16.37
C ALA A 166 -16.19 9.28 -16.67
N SER A 167 -16.56 9.27 -17.96
CA SER A 167 -17.91 8.91 -18.37
C SER A 167 -18.15 7.42 -18.17
N LYS A 168 -19.43 7.02 -18.03
CA LYS A 168 -19.81 5.61 -17.99
C LYS A 168 -19.33 4.83 -19.23
N ALA A 169 -19.36 5.45 -20.40
CA ALA A 169 -18.86 4.85 -21.63
C ALA A 169 -17.35 4.57 -21.55
N ALA A 170 -16.56 5.51 -21.02
CA ALA A 170 -15.12 5.32 -20.83
C ALA A 170 -14.82 4.23 -19.79
N ILE A 171 -15.58 4.18 -18.70
CA ILE A 171 -15.46 3.10 -17.70
C ILE A 171 -15.79 1.75 -18.35
N ARG A 172 -16.90 1.66 -19.09
CA ARG A 172 -17.28 0.45 -19.82
C ARG A 172 -16.16 -0.01 -20.76
N GLU A 173 -15.70 0.86 -21.66
CA GLU A 173 -14.64 0.55 -22.62
C GLU A 173 -13.37 0.05 -21.93
N ARG A 174 -12.97 0.72 -20.84
CA ARG A 174 -11.76 0.34 -20.09
C ARG A 174 -11.89 -1.01 -19.41
N ILE A 175 -13.03 -1.32 -18.79
CA ILE A 175 -13.19 -2.60 -18.09
C ILE A 175 -13.44 -3.74 -19.09
N ASP A 176 -14.25 -3.50 -20.12
CA ASP A 176 -14.58 -4.46 -21.17
C ASP A 176 -13.33 -4.91 -21.96
N GLY A 177 -12.47 -3.94 -22.32
CA GLY A 177 -11.27 -4.21 -23.13
C GLY A 177 -10.11 -4.88 -22.40
N TYR A 178 -10.08 -4.85 -21.06
CA TYR A 178 -8.89 -5.27 -20.29
C TYR A 178 -9.16 -6.31 -19.18
N PHE A 179 -10.39 -6.45 -18.70
CA PHE A 179 -10.69 -7.29 -17.53
C PHE A 179 -11.71 -8.39 -17.81
N TYR A 180 -12.92 -7.98 -18.18
CA TYR A 180 -14.04 -8.88 -18.41
C TYR A 180 -14.72 -8.43 -19.67
N HIS A 181 -14.90 -9.31 -20.65
CA HIS A 181 -15.74 -8.98 -21.79
C HIS A 181 -17.18 -9.37 -21.46
N TRP A 182 -18.15 -8.44 -21.58
CA TRP A 182 -19.57 -8.78 -21.40
C TRP A 182 -20.50 -8.00 -22.33
N ASN A 183 -21.54 -8.69 -22.77
CA ASN A 183 -22.57 -8.14 -23.64
C ASN A 183 -23.96 -8.60 -23.17
N PHE A 184 -24.36 -8.09 -22.02
CA PHE A 184 -25.70 -8.26 -21.46
C PHE A 184 -26.17 -6.95 -20.83
N THR A 185 -27.48 -6.82 -20.69
CA THR A 185 -28.15 -5.85 -19.82
C THR A 185 -28.65 -6.50 -18.55
N ILE A 186 -28.90 -5.72 -17.50
CA ILE A 186 -29.46 -6.25 -16.25
C ILE A 186 -30.85 -6.86 -16.47
N ASP A 187 -31.67 -6.24 -17.32
CA ASP A 187 -33.00 -6.76 -17.65
C ASP A 187 -32.93 -8.13 -18.35
N GLU A 188 -31.97 -8.36 -19.25
CA GLU A 188 -31.79 -9.65 -19.94
C GLU A 188 -31.44 -10.80 -19.00
N ILE A 189 -30.65 -10.52 -17.96
CA ILE A 189 -30.20 -11.55 -17.01
C ILE A 189 -31.07 -11.64 -15.76
N ARG A 190 -31.99 -10.69 -15.53
CA ARG A 190 -32.77 -10.58 -14.28
C ARG A 190 -33.48 -11.87 -13.90
N ASP A 191 -34.04 -12.62 -14.84
CA ASP A 191 -34.81 -13.83 -14.52
C ASP A 191 -33.94 -15.09 -14.42
N SER A 192 -32.71 -15.05 -14.94
CA SER A 192 -31.85 -16.24 -15.07
C SER A 192 -30.62 -16.22 -14.15
N TYR A 193 -30.14 -15.03 -13.77
CA TYR A 193 -28.95 -14.87 -12.93
C TYR A 193 -29.16 -15.51 -11.55
N GLN A 194 -28.23 -16.33 -11.10
CA GLN A 194 -28.33 -17.08 -9.84
C GLN A 194 -27.22 -16.64 -8.87
N PHE A 195 -27.38 -17.03 -7.60
CA PHE A 195 -26.35 -16.83 -6.59
C PHE A 195 -25.01 -17.40 -7.06
N ASN A 196 -23.97 -16.56 -7.04
CA ASN A 196 -22.61 -16.94 -7.43
C ASN A 196 -21.61 -16.03 -6.72
N GLU A 197 -20.72 -16.64 -5.95
CA GLU A 197 -19.72 -15.96 -5.12
C GLU A 197 -18.39 -15.69 -5.85
N THR A 198 -18.31 -15.87 -7.19
CA THR A 198 -17.07 -15.68 -7.95
C THR A 198 -16.93 -14.27 -8.52
N CYS A 199 -15.69 -13.79 -8.65
CA CYS A 199 -15.43 -12.49 -9.26
C CYS A 199 -15.99 -12.37 -10.69
N GLN A 200 -15.84 -13.41 -11.51
CA GLN A 200 -16.24 -13.36 -12.93
C GLN A 200 -17.74 -13.28 -13.13
N GLU A 201 -18.51 -13.80 -12.18
CA GLU A 201 -19.97 -13.84 -12.23
C GLU A 201 -20.61 -12.79 -11.33
N THR A 202 -19.84 -11.93 -10.65
CA THR A 202 -20.36 -10.82 -9.83
C THR A 202 -19.92 -9.45 -10.34
N VAL A 203 -18.63 -9.29 -10.64
CA VAL A 203 -18.04 -7.98 -10.95
C VAL A 203 -18.61 -7.37 -12.24
N PRO A 204 -18.73 -8.10 -13.37
CA PRO A 204 -19.36 -7.56 -14.57
C PRO A 204 -20.80 -7.11 -14.36
N GLN A 205 -21.58 -7.88 -13.58
CA GLN A 205 -22.99 -7.61 -13.27
C GLN A 205 -23.12 -6.36 -12.40
N ALA A 206 -22.29 -6.22 -11.37
CA ALA A 206 -22.26 -5.02 -10.52
C ALA A 206 -21.87 -3.76 -11.32
N ILE A 207 -20.86 -3.87 -12.19
CA ILE A 207 -20.47 -2.76 -13.06
C ILE A 207 -21.60 -2.43 -14.04
N GLN A 208 -22.23 -3.42 -14.66
CA GLN A 208 -23.35 -3.21 -15.57
C GLN A 208 -24.54 -2.53 -14.87
N ALA A 209 -24.87 -2.94 -13.63
CA ALA A 209 -25.90 -2.29 -12.83
C ALA A 209 -25.60 -0.81 -12.58
N PHE A 210 -24.34 -0.46 -12.29
CA PHE A 210 -23.92 0.94 -12.23
C PHE A 210 -24.06 1.63 -13.60
N LEU A 211 -23.60 1.01 -14.69
CA LEU A 211 -23.62 1.62 -16.02
C LEU A 211 -25.06 1.95 -16.49
N GLU A 212 -26.04 1.12 -16.14
CA GLU A 212 -27.45 1.32 -16.50
C GLU A 212 -28.20 2.29 -15.57
N SER A 213 -27.65 2.60 -14.39
CA SER A 213 -28.33 3.43 -13.39
C SER A 213 -28.50 4.90 -13.81
N ALA A 214 -29.48 5.61 -13.24
CA ALA A 214 -29.64 7.07 -13.40
C ALA A 214 -29.24 7.88 -12.16
N SER A 215 -29.08 7.24 -11.01
CA SER A 215 -28.72 7.86 -9.73
C SER A 215 -28.08 6.84 -8.80
N PHE A 216 -27.56 7.30 -7.64
CA PHE A 216 -27.04 6.41 -6.62
C PHE A 216 -28.08 5.39 -6.14
N GLU A 217 -29.29 5.84 -5.79
CA GLU A 217 -30.36 4.95 -5.35
C GLU A 217 -30.77 3.97 -6.47
N ASP A 218 -30.91 4.46 -7.70
CA ASP A 218 -31.25 3.58 -8.82
C ASP A 218 -30.14 2.56 -9.12
N ALA A 219 -28.86 2.87 -8.84
CA ALA A 219 -27.77 1.90 -8.94
C ALA A 219 -27.95 0.75 -7.94
N ILE A 220 -28.26 1.05 -6.67
CA ILE A 220 -28.54 0.04 -5.66
C ILE A 220 -29.80 -0.77 -6.04
N ARG A 221 -30.87 -0.11 -6.48
CA ARG A 221 -32.09 -0.80 -6.92
C ARG A 221 -31.84 -1.71 -8.11
N THR A 222 -31.05 -1.26 -9.07
CA THR A 222 -30.67 -2.05 -10.25
C THR A 222 -29.89 -3.28 -9.84
N ALA A 223 -28.88 -3.12 -8.98
CA ALA A 223 -28.10 -4.21 -8.41
C ALA A 223 -28.98 -5.25 -7.71
N ILE A 224 -29.81 -4.85 -6.74
CA ILE A 224 -30.68 -5.79 -6.03
C ILE A 224 -31.69 -6.46 -6.97
N SER A 225 -32.22 -5.72 -7.94
CA SER A 225 -33.24 -6.25 -8.86
C SER A 225 -32.74 -7.41 -9.70
N VAL A 226 -31.43 -7.57 -9.91
CA VAL A 226 -30.86 -8.69 -10.66
C VAL A 226 -30.76 -9.96 -9.82
N GLY A 227 -30.79 -9.87 -8.50
CA GLY A 227 -30.59 -10.98 -7.58
C GLY A 227 -29.14 -11.48 -7.54
N GLY A 228 -28.97 -12.77 -7.23
CA GLY A 228 -27.66 -13.38 -6.98
C GLY A 228 -27.16 -13.08 -5.58
N ASP A 229 -25.84 -12.93 -5.45
CA ASP A 229 -25.15 -12.54 -4.22
C ASP A 229 -25.38 -11.04 -3.95
N SER A 230 -26.55 -10.73 -3.40
CA SER A 230 -27.20 -9.42 -3.55
C SER A 230 -26.54 -8.31 -2.73
N ASP A 231 -26.06 -8.61 -1.53
CA ASP A 231 -25.22 -7.71 -0.73
C ASP A 231 -23.91 -7.41 -1.45
N THR A 232 -23.17 -8.43 -1.88
CA THR A 232 -21.86 -8.26 -2.54
C THR A 232 -21.97 -7.49 -3.85
N LEU A 233 -22.94 -7.85 -4.69
CA LEU A 233 -23.20 -7.18 -5.96
C LEU A 233 -23.57 -5.71 -5.73
N ALA A 234 -24.43 -5.42 -4.74
CA ALA A 234 -24.82 -4.06 -4.40
C ALA A 234 -23.69 -3.28 -3.73
N ALA A 235 -22.82 -3.90 -2.94
CA ALA A 235 -21.66 -3.26 -2.33
C ALA A 235 -20.67 -2.77 -3.40
N ILE A 236 -20.35 -3.63 -4.38
CA ILE A 236 -19.49 -3.26 -5.53
C ILE A 236 -20.16 -2.14 -6.35
N THR A 237 -21.44 -2.30 -6.68
CA THR A 237 -22.20 -1.30 -7.46
C THR A 237 -22.26 0.04 -6.74
N GLY A 238 -22.57 0.02 -5.44
CA GLY A 238 -22.68 1.19 -4.58
C GLY A 238 -21.35 1.92 -4.42
N ALA A 239 -20.23 1.20 -4.35
CA ALA A 239 -18.91 1.81 -4.31
C ALA A 239 -18.60 2.65 -5.57
N ILE A 240 -18.95 2.12 -6.75
CA ILE A 240 -18.77 2.82 -8.03
C ILE A 240 -19.76 3.99 -8.14
N ALA A 241 -21.02 3.76 -7.76
CA ALA A 241 -22.07 4.77 -7.78
C ALA A 241 -21.78 5.95 -6.84
N GLU A 242 -21.24 5.71 -5.64
CA GLU A 242 -20.77 6.78 -4.73
C GLU A 242 -19.70 7.63 -5.39
N ALA A 243 -18.72 7.01 -6.06
CA ALA A 243 -17.65 7.74 -6.73
C ALA A 243 -18.16 8.60 -7.89
N TYR A 244 -19.25 8.18 -8.55
CA TYR A 244 -19.81 8.87 -9.72
C TYR A 244 -20.87 9.91 -9.37
N TYR A 245 -21.84 9.57 -8.50
CA TYR A 245 -23.00 10.42 -8.17
C TYR A 245 -22.87 11.12 -6.82
N GLY A 246 -22.01 10.62 -5.93
CA GLY A 246 -22.10 10.92 -4.49
C GLY A 246 -23.25 10.16 -3.81
N VAL A 247 -23.26 10.19 -2.47
CA VAL A 247 -24.31 9.56 -1.66
C VAL A 247 -25.27 10.63 -1.13
N PRO A 248 -26.59 10.50 -1.34
CA PRO A 248 -27.59 11.39 -0.75
C PRO A 248 -27.52 11.40 0.79
N HIS A 249 -27.65 12.59 1.40
CA HIS A 249 -27.51 12.78 2.86
C HIS A 249 -28.42 11.88 3.68
N ALA A 250 -29.69 11.74 3.28
CA ALA A 250 -30.65 10.90 3.99
C ALA A 250 -30.24 9.41 4.01
N LEU A 251 -29.68 8.90 2.91
CA LEU A 251 -29.19 7.52 2.84
C LEU A 251 -27.94 7.35 3.71
N LYS A 252 -27.05 8.36 3.75
CA LYS A 252 -25.90 8.39 4.65
C LYS A 252 -26.34 8.29 6.12
N GLU A 253 -27.19 9.20 6.56
CA GLU A 253 -27.67 9.23 7.95
C GLU A 253 -28.30 7.90 8.33
N LYS A 254 -29.14 7.35 7.44
CA LYS A 254 -29.82 6.08 7.71
C LYS A 254 -28.83 4.91 7.78
N ALA A 255 -27.89 4.79 6.86
CA ALA A 255 -26.91 3.70 6.84
C ALA A 255 -26.03 3.70 8.09
N LEU A 256 -25.60 4.87 8.57
CA LEU A 256 -24.77 4.97 9.78
C LEU A 256 -25.51 4.48 11.03
N THR A 257 -26.85 4.44 11.05
CA THR A 257 -27.60 3.85 12.19
C THR A 257 -27.48 2.33 12.30
N TYR A 258 -26.98 1.65 11.27
CA TYR A 258 -26.74 0.20 11.30
C TYR A 258 -25.34 -0.17 11.78
N LEU A 259 -24.41 0.79 11.79
CA LEU A 259 -23.05 0.59 12.28
C LEU A 259 -23.01 0.76 13.80
N ASP A 260 -22.22 -0.05 14.49
CA ASP A 260 -21.95 0.17 15.90
C ASP A 260 -20.94 1.32 16.13
N ALA A 261 -20.65 1.62 17.39
CA ALA A 261 -19.76 2.72 17.76
C ALA A 261 -18.33 2.56 17.22
N GLU A 262 -17.79 1.34 17.15
CA GLU A 262 -16.44 1.10 16.66
C GLU A 262 -16.38 1.29 15.15
N LEU A 263 -17.34 0.74 14.40
CA LEU A 263 -17.43 0.89 12.96
C LEU A 263 -17.67 2.35 12.54
N CYS A 264 -18.54 3.07 13.28
CA CYS A 264 -18.73 4.51 13.08
C CYS A 264 -17.43 5.30 13.29
N GLN A 265 -16.66 4.97 14.34
CA GLN A 265 -15.39 5.64 14.59
C GLN A 265 -14.40 5.43 13.42
N ILE A 266 -14.28 4.21 12.90
CA ILE A 266 -13.41 3.93 11.75
C ILE A 266 -13.88 4.71 10.52
N TYR A 267 -15.19 4.79 10.30
CA TYR A 267 -15.77 5.59 9.22
C TYR A 267 -15.39 7.08 9.36
N ASP A 268 -15.55 7.67 10.53
CA ASP A 268 -15.25 9.09 10.77
C ASP A 268 -13.75 9.39 10.62
N GLU A 269 -12.88 8.51 11.13
CA GLU A 269 -11.44 8.58 10.93
C GLU A 269 -11.08 8.54 9.43
N TRP A 270 -11.76 7.68 8.67
CA TRP A 270 -11.57 7.60 7.22
C TRP A 270 -11.98 8.88 6.50
N GLN A 271 -13.12 9.48 6.87
CA GLN A 271 -13.55 10.76 6.32
C GLN A 271 -12.56 11.88 6.61
N ALA A 272 -11.93 11.87 7.78
CA ALA A 272 -10.85 12.80 8.11
C ALA A 272 -9.60 12.53 7.26
N TYR A 273 -9.20 11.26 7.13
CA TYR A 273 -8.03 10.84 6.35
C TYR A 273 -8.14 11.21 4.87
N LEU A 274 -9.31 11.08 4.24
CA LEU A 274 -9.51 11.47 2.85
C LEU A 274 -9.27 12.97 2.59
N LYS A 275 -9.43 13.83 3.61
CA LYS A 275 -9.17 15.27 3.51
C LYS A 275 -7.69 15.60 3.62
N THR A 276 -6.95 14.87 4.44
CA THR A 276 -5.54 15.16 4.73
C THR A 276 -4.59 14.34 3.86
N GLY A 277 -5.02 13.16 3.42
CA GLY A 277 -4.17 12.17 2.76
C GLY A 277 -3.12 11.55 3.69
N PRO A 278 -2.22 10.72 3.12
CA PRO A 278 -1.06 10.20 3.86
C PRO A 278 -0.07 11.33 4.14
N ARG A 279 0.70 11.20 5.24
CA ARG A 279 1.80 12.13 5.52
C ARG A 279 2.87 12.03 4.44
N GLN A 280 3.34 13.17 3.96
CA GLN A 280 4.37 13.19 2.92
C GLN A 280 5.77 13.10 3.53
N MET A 281 6.65 12.42 2.82
CA MET A 281 8.07 12.36 3.12
C MET A 281 8.87 12.78 1.89
N ILE A 282 9.92 13.56 2.08
CA ILE A 282 10.84 13.91 1.00
C ILE A 282 12.25 13.45 1.36
N ILE A 283 13.00 13.01 0.34
CA ILE A 283 14.42 12.77 0.47
C ILE A 283 15.14 13.95 -0.15
N ARG A 284 15.96 14.64 0.63
CA ARG A 284 16.71 15.82 0.19
C ARG A 284 18.07 15.88 0.87
N GLU A 285 18.95 16.74 0.36
CA GLU A 285 20.18 17.07 1.05
C GLU A 285 19.87 17.81 2.37
N ALA A 286 20.64 17.50 3.41
CA ALA A 286 20.58 18.17 4.69
C ALA A 286 21.24 19.55 4.59
N THR A 287 20.56 20.56 5.12
CA THR A 287 21.10 21.91 5.28
C THR A 287 22.21 21.93 6.34
N GLU A 288 23.04 22.97 6.35
CA GLU A 288 24.13 23.12 7.32
C GLU A 288 23.66 23.14 8.79
N ALA A 289 22.53 23.81 9.05
CA ALA A 289 21.91 23.84 10.37
C ALA A 289 21.46 22.44 10.83
N GLU A 290 20.89 21.66 9.92
CA GLU A 290 20.44 20.29 10.19
C GLU A 290 21.60 19.33 10.41
N ARG A 291 22.71 19.47 9.68
CA ARG A 291 23.94 18.68 9.92
C ARG A 291 24.42 18.82 11.35
N THR A 292 24.43 20.05 11.86
CA THR A 292 24.82 20.34 13.25
C THR A 292 23.90 19.64 14.26
N LEU A 293 22.59 19.60 14.01
CA LEU A 293 21.62 18.87 14.85
C LEU A 293 21.86 17.36 14.77
N LEU A 294 22.03 16.80 13.57
CA LEU A 294 22.28 15.39 13.36
C LEU A 294 23.57 14.92 14.05
N PHE A 295 24.64 15.73 14.06
CA PHE A 295 25.85 15.38 14.81
C PHE A 295 25.62 15.35 16.32
N LYS A 296 24.78 16.24 16.87
CA LYS A 296 24.43 16.23 18.29
C LYS A 296 23.65 14.97 18.67
N GLU A 297 22.73 14.53 17.82
CA GLU A 297 21.98 13.28 17.99
C GLU A 297 22.92 12.07 17.87
N ALA A 298 23.76 12.01 16.83
CA ALA A 298 24.73 10.95 16.62
C ALA A 298 25.75 10.84 17.77
N TYR A 299 26.15 11.97 18.35
CA TYR A 299 27.07 12.02 19.49
C TYR A 299 26.55 11.23 20.69
N GLN A 300 25.24 11.31 20.98
CA GLN A 300 24.64 10.57 22.10
C GLN A 300 24.88 9.05 21.99
N ILE A 301 25.04 8.54 20.77
CA ILE A 301 25.18 7.11 20.47
C ILE A 301 26.65 6.73 20.22
N TRP A 302 27.40 7.56 19.49
CA TRP A 302 28.72 7.19 18.93
C TRP A 302 29.89 8.11 19.33
N HIS A 303 29.77 8.88 20.42
CA HIS A 303 30.84 9.80 20.85
C HIS A 303 32.23 9.12 20.98
N LYS A 304 32.31 7.83 21.36
CA LYS A 304 33.57 7.07 21.49
C LYS A 304 34.64 7.86 22.26
N ASN A 305 34.30 8.35 23.46
CA ASN A 305 35.14 9.16 24.36
C ASN A 305 35.57 10.55 23.88
N ARG A 306 35.07 11.03 22.73
CA ARG A 306 35.31 12.41 22.25
C ARG A 306 34.39 13.41 22.95
N THR A 307 34.81 14.66 23.04
CA THR A 307 33.91 15.78 23.31
C THR A 307 32.98 16.02 22.10
N LEU A 308 31.85 16.71 22.30
CA LEU A 308 30.94 17.05 21.19
C LEU A 308 31.66 17.86 20.09
N ALA A 309 32.55 18.78 20.48
CA ALA A 309 33.30 19.60 19.54
C ALA A 309 34.28 18.77 18.70
N GLU A 310 35.03 17.86 19.32
CA GLU A 310 35.92 16.93 18.61
C GLU A 310 35.12 15.99 17.70
N TYR A 311 34.00 15.45 18.18
CA TYR A 311 33.14 14.60 17.38
C TYR A 311 32.59 15.33 16.14
N ILE A 312 32.05 16.54 16.30
CA ILE A 312 31.59 17.34 15.17
C ILE A 312 32.74 17.62 14.21
N HIS A 313 33.90 18.07 14.71
CA HIS A 313 35.05 18.39 13.89
C HIS A 313 35.53 17.19 13.05
N ASP A 314 35.59 16.00 13.65
CA ASP A 314 36.05 14.79 12.95
C ASP A 314 35.04 14.30 11.91
N ASN A 315 33.76 14.21 12.26
CA ASN A 315 32.75 13.68 11.35
C ASN A 315 32.34 14.69 10.26
N ALA A 316 32.51 16.00 10.50
CA ALA A 316 32.27 17.03 9.48
C ALA A 316 33.28 16.95 8.32
N LYS A 317 34.44 16.29 8.50
CA LYS A 317 35.41 16.05 7.41
C LYS A 317 34.78 15.23 6.28
N GLU A 318 33.87 14.32 6.61
CA GLU A 318 33.16 13.50 5.62
C GLU A 318 32.28 14.36 4.69
N ASP A 319 31.70 15.45 5.21
CA ASP A 319 30.84 16.35 4.43
C ASP A 319 31.63 17.11 3.34
N ALA A 320 32.97 17.14 3.40
CA ALA A 320 33.82 17.68 2.33
C ALA A 320 33.92 16.75 1.11
N PHE A 321 33.69 15.45 1.31
CA PHE A 321 33.81 14.41 0.28
C PHE A 321 32.47 13.74 -0.04
N GLY A 322 31.37 14.23 0.53
CA GLY A 322 30.08 13.59 0.40
C GLY A 322 28.89 14.51 0.64
N LYS A 323 27.72 13.94 0.39
CA LYS A 323 26.42 14.58 0.60
C LYS A 323 25.64 13.83 1.66
N ARG A 324 25.13 14.57 2.64
CA ARG A 324 24.25 14.05 3.68
C ARG A 324 22.81 14.22 3.25
N TYR A 325 22.10 13.12 3.08
CA TYR A 325 20.68 13.08 2.77
C TYR A 325 19.86 12.85 4.04
N VAL A 326 18.66 13.41 4.07
CA VAL A 326 17.67 13.24 5.13
C VAL A 326 16.34 12.78 4.55
N ILE A 327 15.58 12.01 5.33
CA ILE A 327 14.13 11.89 5.17
C ILE A 327 13.49 12.96 6.04
N ASP A 328 12.83 13.92 5.39
CA ASP A 328 12.05 14.97 6.02
C ASP A 328 10.56 14.62 5.91
N ARG A 329 9.88 14.59 7.05
CA ARG A 329 8.46 14.33 7.17
C ARG A 329 7.77 15.57 7.75
N GLU A 330 7.45 16.52 6.88
CA GLU A 330 6.76 17.77 7.24
C GLU A 330 7.53 18.58 8.31
N GLY A 331 8.85 18.66 8.18
CA GLY A 331 9.78 19.35 9.08
C GLY A 331 10.42 18.45 10.14
N ASP A 332 9.95 17.21 10.28
CA ASP A 332 10.50 16.21 11.20
C ASP A 332 11.56 15.34 10.50
N LEU A 333 12.82 15.43 10.93
CA LEU A 333 13.93 14.67 10.33
C LEU A 333 14.00 13.26 10.90
N VAL A 334 13.42 12.30 10.18
CA VAL A 334 13.23 10.95 10.70
C VAL A 334 14.41 10.01 10.44
N SER A 335 15.31 10.34 9.51
CA SER A 335 16.55 9.58 9.26
C SER A 335 17.55 10.39 8.43
N SER A 336 18.85 10.10 8.55
CA SER A 336 19.90 10.64 7.70
C SER A 336 20.89 9.56 7.23
N LEU A 337 21.54 9.80 6.09
CA LEU A 337 22.60 8.97 5.50
C LEU A 337 23.61 9.90 4.82
N ILE A 338 24.91 9.67 5.01
CA ILE A 338 25.94 10.29 4.19
C ILE A 338 26.40 9.35 3.07
N VAL A 339 26.44 9.91 1.85
CA VAL A 339 26.99 9.26 0.66
C VAL A 339 28.27 9.98 0.28
N LEU A 340 29.39 9.25 0.30
CA LEU A 340 30.71 9.75 -0.06
C LEU A 340 31.00 9.47 -1.54
N THR A 341 31.63 10.42 -2.22
CA THR A 341 32.22 10.23 -3.55
C THR A 341 33.68 9.85 -3.38
N LEU A 342 34.08 8.73 -3.99
CA LEU A 342 35.41 8.16 -3.85
C LEU A 342 36.15 8.13 -5.18
N GLU A 343 37.45 7.91 -5.12
CA GLU A 343 38.26 7.69 -6.31
C GLU A 343 37.75 6.48 -7.11
N PRO A 344 37.71 6.56 -8.46
CA PRO A 344 37.26 5.46 -9.30
C PRO A 344 38.08 4.18 -9.09
N VAL A 345 37.41 3.05 -8.98
CA VAL A 345 38.03 1.72 -8.87
C VAL A 345 37.84 1.02 -10.20
N LEU A 346 38.93 0.55 -10.81
CA LEU A 346 38.89 -0.07 -12.16
C LEU A 346 38.27 0.85 -13.23
N GLY A 347 38.40 2.18 -13.06
CA GLY A 347 37.78 3.17 -13.94
C GLY A 347 36.26 3.29 -13.80
N ILE A 348 35.65 2.58 -12.84
CA ILE A 348 34.22 2.62 -12.52
C ILE A 348 33.98 3.65 -11.42
N SER A 349 32.88 4.40 -11.51
CA SER A 349 32.51 5.38 -10.49
C SER A 349 32.29 4.70 -9.14
N THR A 350 32.90 5.24 -8.09
CA THR A 350 32.92 4.64 -6.77
C THR A 350 32.30 5.57 -5.75
N TYR A 351 31.44 5.01 -4.91
CA TYR A 351 30.81 5.69 -3.80
C TYR A 351 30.99 4.86 -2.54
N GLY A 352 30.71 5.49 -1.40
CA GLY A 352 30.39 4.70 -0.24
C GLY A 352 29.29 5.30 0.63
N LEU A 353 28.75 4.44 1.48
CA LEU A 353 27.72 4.78 2.45
C LEU A 353 28.36 4.85 3.84
N GLY A 354 28.36 6.04 4.42
CA GLY A 354 28.89 6.29 5.76
C GLY A 354 27.80 6.18 6.83
N SER A 355 27.84 7.11 7.80
CA SER A 355 26.91 7.13 8.93
C SER A 355 25.44 7.16 8.51
N VAL A 356 24.66 6.22 9.07
CA VAL A 356 23.19 6.15 8.95
C VAL A 356 22.57 6.34 10.32
N LEU A 357 21.89 7.47 10.53
CA LEU A 357 21.25 7.80 11.80
C LEU A 357 19.73 7.78 11.63
N THR A 358 19.04 7.16 12.57
CA THR A 358 17.60 7.28 12.76
C THR A 358 17.39 7.71 14.21
N PRO A 359 17.13 9.00 14.49
CA PRO A 359 16.97 9.49 15.86
C PRO A 359 15.79 8.82 16.57
N GLU A 360 15.82 8.74 17.90
CA GLU A 360 14.61 8.39 18.66
C GLU A 360 13.55 9.51 18.51
N PRO A 361 12.25 9.20 18.47
CA PRO A 361 11.61 7.88 18.58
C PRO A 361 11.39 7.20 17.21
N HIS A 362 12.19 7.51 16.18
CA HIS A 362 12.01 7.01 14.82
C HIS A 362 12.70 5.67 14.55
N THR A 363 13.49 5.18 15.50
CA THR A 363 14.16 3.88 15.44
C THR A 363 13.16 2.74 15.19
N SER A 364 13.62 1.67 14.52
CA SER A 364 12.83 0.47 14.21
C SER A 364 11.58 0.67 13.33
N LYS A 365 11.38 1.87 12.73
CA LYS A 365 10.27 2.16 11.81
C LYS A 365 10.61 1.96 10.32
N GLY A 366 11.85 1.55 10.01
CA GLY A 366 12.31 1.22 8.67
C GLY A 366 12.85 2.39 7.83
N TYR A 367 12.92 3.61 8.39
CA TYR A 367 13.36 4.81 7.65
C TYR A 367 14.80 4.72 7.11
N ALA A 368 15.75 4.18 7.88
CA ALA A 368 17.10 3.92 7.41
C ALA A 368 17.13 3.06 6.14
N GLY A 369 16.31 2.00 6.09
CA GLY A 369 16.21 1.12 4.93
C GLY A 369 15.61 1.81 3.71
N ILE A 370 14.63 2.70 3.91
CA ILE A 370 14.05 3.52 2.83
C ILE A 370 15.14 4.44 2.24
N LEU A 371 15.88 5.14 3.09
CA LEU A 371 16.89 6.10 2.67
C LEU A 371 18.04 5.42 1.94
N LEU A 372 18.57 4.32 2.50
CA LEU A 372 19.61 3.51 1.87
C LEU A 372 19.22 3.04 0.46
N LYS A 373 18.04 2.39 0.33
CA LYS A 373 17.57 1.90 -0.98
C LYS A 373 17.43 3.02 -1.99
N ARG A 374 16.91 4.18 -1.57
CA ARG A 374 16.69 5.33 -2.46
C ARG A 374 17.99 5.94 -2.93
N CYS A 375 18.96 6.15 -2.03
CA CYS A 375 20.27 6.63 -2.41
C CYS A 375 20.99 5.64 -3.33
N ILE A 376 20.96 4.34 -3.03
CA ILE A 376 21.55 3.29 -3.88
C ILE A 376 20.94 3.31 -5.30
N GLN A 377 19.61 3.31 -5.41
CA GLN A 377 18.92 3.36 -6.71
C GLN A 377 19.30 4.61 -7.51
N GLN A 378 19.51 5.74 -6.84
CA GLN A 378 19.92 6.98 -7.49
C GLN A 378 21.37 6.92 -7.99
N LEU A 379 22.27 6.26 -7.24
CA LEU A 379 23.67 6.06 -7.65
C LEU A 379 23.79 5.11 -8.85
N GLU A 380 22.96 4.05 -8.89
CA GLU A 380 22.94 3.06 -9.97
C GLU A 380 22.21 3.55 -11.24
N LYS A 381 21.63 4.76 -11.23
CA LYS A 381 20.77 5.25 -12.32
C LYS A 381 21.51 5.41 -13.66
N ASP A 382 22.76 5.87 -13.60
CA ASP A 382 23.53 6.26 -14.79
C ASP A 382 24.51 5.17 -15.27
N GLY A 383 24.48 3.98 -14.66
CA GLY A 383 25.26 2.82 -15.06
C GLY A 383 25.86 2.03 -13.89
N GLU A 384 26.85 1.22 -14.23
CA GLU A 384 27.58 0.40 -13.26
C GLU A 384 28.39 1.27 -12.29
N VAL A 385 28.30 0.96 -10.99
CA VAL A 385 28.99 1.66 -9.91
C VAL A 385 29.49 0.68 -8.86
N PHE A 386 30.53 1.05 -8.14
CA PHE A 386 30.90 0.39 -6.88
C PHE A 386 30.35 1.19 -5.71
N ILE A 387 29.65 0.52 -4.79
CA ILE A 387 29.15 1.14 -3.55
C ILE A 387 29.72 0.37 -2.37
N PHE A 388 30.59 1.01 -1.60
CA PHE A 388 31.22 0.43 -0.41
C PHE A 388 30.55 0.86 0.90
N LEU A 389 30.61 0.02 1.93
CA LEU A 389 30.26 0.40 3.31
C LEU A 389 31.01 -0.46 4.31
N PHE A 390 31.14 0.03 5.55
CA PHE A 390 31.50 -0.81 6.70
C PHE A 390 30.25 -1.15 7.50
N SER A 391 30.10 -2.44 7.80
CA SER A 391 28.93 -2.91 8.55
C SER A 391 29.23 -2.99 10.04
N ASP A 392 28.74 -2.03 10.82
CA ASP A 392 28.76 -2.07 12.30
C ASP A 392 27.60 -2.91 12.88
N ILE A 393 26.70 -3.40 12.02
CA ILE A 393 25.60 -4.32 12.36
C ILE A 393 25.80 -5.67 11.65
N ASN A 394 24.90 -6.63 11.88
CA ASN A 394 24.95 -7.91 11.16
C ASN A 394 24.91 -7.68 9.62
N PRO A 395 25.96 -8.12 8.87
CA PRO A 395 26.05 -7.96 7.41
C PRO A 395 24.86 -8.49 6.62
N ASP A 396 24.08 -9.44 7.16
CA ASP A 396 22.89 -9.99 6.50
C ASP A 396 21.82 -8.93 6.23
N PHE A 397 21.82 -7.81 6.97
CA PHE A 397 20.98 -6.66 6.67
C PHE A 397 21.30 -6.08 5.28
N TYR A 398 22.59 -5.84 4.99
CA TYR A 398 23.04 -5.26 3.73
C TYR A 398 23.07 -6.29 2.59
N LYS A 399 23.28 -7.58 2.87
CA LYS A 399 23.16 -8.65 1.86
C LYS A 399 21.79 -8.66 1.20
N LYS A 400 20.72 -8.40 1.96
CA LYS A 400 19.35 -8.25 1.42
C LYS A 400 19.20 -7.07 0.45
N MET A 401 20.14 -6.13 0.45
CA MET A 401 20.21 -5.01 -0.48
C MET A 401 21.20 -5.25 -1.63
N GLY A 402 21.80 -6.44 -1.73
CA GLY A 402 22.73 -6.83 -2.78
C GLY A 402 24.21 -6.55 -2.48
N PHE A 403 24.55 -6.24 -1.23
CA PHE A 403 25.95 -6.13 -0.81
C PHE A 403 26.58 -7.51 -0.59
N ARG A 404 27.88 -7.61 -0.89
CA ARG A 404 28.72 -8.79 -0.66
C ARG A 404 29.84 -8.40 0.28
N LEU A 405 30.26 -9.34 1.13
CA LEU A 405 31.47 -9.16 1.94
C LEU A 405 32.67 -9.16 1.01
N LEU A 406 33.59 -8.21 1.16
CA LEU A 406 34.87 -8.28 0.46
C LEU A 406 35.66 -9.52 0.91
N PRO A 407 36.43 -10.15 0.01
CA PRO A 407 37.40 -11.19 0.37
C PRO A 407 38.32 -10.77 1.51
N GLU A 408 38.77 -11.73 2.33
CA GLU A 408 39.60 -11.43 3.51
C GLU A 408 40.86 -10.61 3.20
N HIS A 409 41.52 -10.88 2.07
CA HIS A 409 42.73 -10.15 1.64
C HIS A 409 42.46 -8.70 1.23
N LEU A 410 41.19 -8.31 1.05
CA LEU A 410 40.74 -6.96 0.73
C LEU A 410 40.14 -6.23 1.94
N GLN A 411 40.06 -6.88 3.10
CA GLN A 411 39.55 -6.26 4.33
C GLN A 411 40.63 -5.39 4.97
N LYS A 412 40.37 -4.08 5.10
CA LYS A 412 41.28 -3.12 5.78
C LYS A 412 40.99 -2.96 7.28
N SER A 413 39.80 -3.34 7.74
CA SER A 413 39.37 -3.22 9.15
C SER A 413 39.11 -4.58 9.77
N LEU A 414 39.56 -4.76 11.02
CA LEU A 414 39.33 -5.98 11.80
C LEU A 414 38.02 -5.96 12.59
N THR A 415 37.43 -4.79 12.82
CA THR A 415 36.27 -4.63 13.71
C THR A 415 34.95 -4.54 12.95
N SER A 416 34.99 -3.95 11.75
CA SER A 416 33.80 -3.72 10.92
C SER A 416 34.13 -4.23 9.53
N PRO A 417 33.47 -5.30 9.04
CA PRO A 417 33.76 -5.83 7.72
C PRO A 417 33.31 -4.86 6.64
N CYS A 418 34.16 -4.66 5.64
CA CYS A 418 33.83 -3.91 4.44
C CYS A 418 32.99 -4.78 3.50
N MET A 419 31.95 -4.15 2.95
CA MET A 419 31.02 -4.74 2.00
C MET A 419 30.96 -3.88 0.74
N VAL A 420 30.68 -4.51 -0.39
CA VAL A 420 30.53 -3.85 -1.69
C VAL A 420 29.27 -4.31 -2.41
N LYS A 421 28.60 -3.39 -3.10
CA LYS A 421 27.54 -3.67 -4.06
C LYS A 421 28.02 -3.25 -5.45
N CYS A 422 27.93 -4.18 -6.39
CA CYS A 422 28.25 -4.03 -7.81
C CYS A 422 27.64 -5.20 -8.61
N GLY A 423 27.67 -5.10 -9.94
CA GLY A 423 27.31 -6.18 -10.85
C GLY A 423 28.31 -7.35 -10.83
N GLU A 424 27.91 -8.49 -11.41
CA GLU A 424 28.71 -9.72 -11.42
C GLU A 424 30.06 -9.55 -12.14
N ALA A 425 30.07 -8.91 -13.31
CA ALA A 425 31.31 -8.71 -14.07
C ALA A 425 32.32 -7.83 -13.33
N SER A 426 31.83 -6.82 -12.60
CA SER A 426 32.65 -5.93 -11.77
C SER A 426 33.15 -6.64 -10.52
N TRP A 427 32.32 -7.49 -9.91
CA TRP A 427 32.70 -8.33 -8.78
C TRP A 427 33.86 -9.29 -9.12
N GLU A 428 33.77 -9.95 -10.27
CA GLU A 428 34.80 -10.89 -10.73
C GLU A 428 36.15 -10.20 -10.97
N GLN A 429 36.15 -8.94 -11.38
CA GLN A 429 37.39 -8.16 -11.50
C GLN A 429 37.88 -7.66 -10.14
N LEU A 430 36.96 -7.17 -9.29
CA LEU A 430 37.28 -6.56 -8.01
C LEU A 430 37.95 -7.55 -7.04
N LYS A 431 37.52 -8.82 -7.02
CA LYS A 431 38.02 -9.80 -6.05
C LYS A 431 39.50 -10.15 -6.20
N ASP A 432 40.12 -9.82 -7.33
CA ASP A 432 41.52 -10.14 -7.66
C ASP A 432 42.43 -8.89 -7.69
N VAL A 433 41.92 -7.72 -7.31
CA VAL A 433 42.70 -6.48 -7.28
C VAL A 433 43.63 -6.41 -6.07
N SER A 434 44.62 -5.52 -6.12
CA SER A 434 45.38 -5.14 -4.92
C SER A 434 44.50 -4.33 -3.96
N VAL A 435 44.59 -4.60 -2.65
CA VAL A 435 43.90 -3.80 -1.60
C VAL A 435 44.21 -2.31 -1.67
N ALA A 436 45.35 -1.93 -2.27
CA ALA A 436 45.73 -0.53 -2.49
C ALA A 436 44.86 0.20 -3.53
N LEU A 437 44.14 -0.54 -4.39
CA LEU A 437 43.18 0.03 -5.34
C LEU A 437 41.82 0.30 -4.69
N LEU A 438 41.55 -0.25 -3.50
CA LEU A 438 40.34 0.07 -2.78
C LEU A 438 40.48 1.44 -2.12
N PRO A 439 39.43 2.27 -2.11
CA PRO A 439 39.44 3.53 -1.38
C PRO A 439 39.87 3.29 0.07
N ASP A 440 40.66 4.22 0.61
CA ASP A 440 40.83 4.32 2.05
C ASP A 440 39.50 4.85 2.59
N TYR A 441 38.62 3.92 2.95
CA TYR A 441 37.28 4.26 3.37
C TYR A 441 37.31 4.50 4.90
N PHE A 442 37.17 5.78 5.26
CA PHE A 442 37.57 6.50 6.49
C PHE A 442 39.06 6.77 6.69
#